data_AF-A0A355DZV2-F1
#
_entry.id   AF-A0A355DZV2-F1
#
_cell.length_a   1.000
_cell.length_b   1.000
_cell.length_c   1.000
_cell.angle_alpha   90.00
_cell.angle_beta   90.00
_cell.angle_gamma   90.00
#
_symmetry.space_group_name_H-M   'P 1'
#
loop_
_entity.id
_entity.type
_entity.pdbx_description
1 polymer ?
#
loop_
_entity_poly.entity_id
_entity_poly.type
_entity_poly.pdbx_seq_one_letter_code
_entity_poly.pdbx_strand_id
1 'polypeptide(L)'
;MRLPPGALAALRAVIEQHPEAAAVGGPNLAPPDSGLFERCVDRVLRSRFGAGTMRSRYEGLAGRREVDERSLIGCNLAVYSKALREDRAFDEGLDYGEETLLLARLAQRGQPLLYLPELWVYHRRRSDWSGFCRQAFRSGMGRAKQTAVLPASFRAEFAGPPLLALALLLSIRSPGTWILLWAVPYLALAAGEGLAAFRREGDPFAAAWVFFLLPAGHLSYGFGFLAGAAEAFLRLAAGARDLSWKRWAADTALSLARLPWLRPALRFYYASAVRSVTRWAGSVGPGVREVWLHRGMAGGDWSPGGSDIDLLAEIAPGTLETEREFHRMWQEGYGRLRRLFPVLGEVQMATRPELEYYLRHGPLRAAALSREARPLLGAGSLPALQPDPGKDPWLSAKRGADAWTEAAHAYARLLQCFFDHGADRNRTVYHGRKLFLDILRYGRLLGGTHGPEGPWDPLTRRAMEGALSDEEQDCLEVLAADPTPRGLAAAAALAARKVEAGAGTVLERLDKTAAGAPKLRAAAPLQAEADAREGERFAEL
;
A
#
# COMPACT_ATOMS: atom_id res chain seq x y z
N MET A 1 -32.22 -0.95 26.10
CA MET A 1 -31.26 -1.70 26.95
C MET A 1 -31.87 -1.84 28.33
N ARG A 2 -31.68 -2.97 29.01
CA ARG A 2 -32.07 -3.17 30.42
C ARG A 2 -30.83 -3.53 31.22
N LEU A 3 -30.56 -2.80 32.30
CA LEU A 3 -29.45 -3.06 33.21
C LEU A 3 -29.90 -4.04 34.30
N PRO A 4 -29.06 -5.00 34.72
CA PRO A 4 -29.38 -5.82 35.88
C PRO A 4 -29.35 -5.00 37.17
N PRO A 5 -30.04 -5.47 38.22
CA PRO A 5 -29.89 -4.93 39.56
C PRO A 5 -28.41 -4.92 39.97
N GLY A 6 -27.93 -3.80 40.52
CA GLY A 6 -26.53 -3.65 40.95
C GLY A 6 -25.52 -3.37 39.83
N ALA A 7 -25.93 -3.24 38.56
CA ALA A 7 -25.01 -3.00 37.44
C ALA A 7 -24.08 -1.78 37.66
N LEU A 8 -24.63 -0.67 38.14
CA LEU A 8 -23.84 0.55 38.41
C LEU A 8 -22.89 0.39 39.61
N ALA A 9 -23.29 -0.39 40.61
CA ALA A 9 -22.43 -0.70 41.75
C ALA A 9 -21.27 -1.62 41.33
N ALA A 10 -21.55 -2.63 40.49
CA ALA A 10 -20.53 -3.48 39.89
C ALA A 10 -19.57 -2.66 39.01
N LEU A 11 -20.09 -1.75 38.18
CA LEU A 11 -19.28 -0.84 37.37
C LEU A 11 -18.39 0.05 38.24
N ARG A 12 -18.92 0.64 39.31
CA ARG A 12 -18.14 1.44 40.26
C ARG A 12 -16.99 0.62 40.88
N ALA A 13 -17.30 -0.57 41.38
CA ALA A 13 -16.30 -1.45 41.99
C ALA A 13 -15.20 -1.85 40.99
N VAL A 14 -15.57 -2.14 39.75
CA VAL A 14 -14.62 -2.41 38.67
C VAL A 14 -13.72 -1.20 38.40
N ILE A 15 -14.32 0.00 38.31
CA ILE A 15 -13.57 1.22 37.99
C ILE A 15 -12.54 1.53 39.08
N GLU A 16 -12.90 1.29 40.34
CA GLU A 16 -12.00 1.46 41.49
C GLU A 16 -10.90 0.37 41.54
N GLN A 17 -11.21 -0.86 41.13
CA GLN A 17 -10.27 -1.99 41.12
C GLN A 17 -9.29 -1.96 39.94
N HIS A 18 -9.69 -1.35 38.81
CA HIS A 18 -8.93 -1.36 37.56
C HIS A 18 -8.63 0.05 37.04
N PRO A 19 -8.00 0.95 37.84
CA PRO A 19 -7.71 2.31 37.43
C PRO A 19 -6.70 2.39 36.28
N GLU A 20 -5.97 1.32 35.99
CA GLU A 20 -5.01 1.19 34.88
C GLU A 20 -5.70 1.08 33.51
N ALA A 21 -6.88 0.49 33.45
CA ALA A 21 -7.57 0.20 32.19
C ALA A 21 -7.92 1.48 31.40
N ALA A 22 -8.01 1.33 30.07
CA ALA A 22 -8.51 2.39 29.20
C ALA A 22 -10.01 2.24 28.93
N ALA A 23 -10.49 1.01 28.78
CA ALA A 23 -11.91 0.72 28.66
C ALA A 23 -12.27 -0.63 29.31
N VAL A 24 -13.51 -0.72 29.78
CA VAL A 24 -14.07 -1.92 30.39
C VAL A 24 -15.47 -2.20 29.83
N GLY A 25 -15.85 -3.46 29.77
CA GLY A 25 -17.20 -3.85 29.36
C GLY A 25 -17.46 -5.34 29.62
N GLY A 26 -18.66 -5.79 29.26
CA GLY A 26 -19.07 -7.18 29.48
C GLY A 26 -20.08 -7.67 28.44
N PRO A 27 -20.75 -8.80 28.69
CA PRO A 27 -21.60 -9.40 27.68
C PRO A 27 -22.88 -8.59 27.44
N ASN A 28 -23.21 -8.47 26.16
CA ASN A 28 -24.47 -7.97 25.66
C ASN A 28 -25.42 -9.17 25.40
N LEU A 29 -26.27 -9.49 26.36
CA LEU A 29 -27.18 -10.63 26.32
C LEU A 29 -28.54 -10.27 25.69
N ALA A 30 -29.18 -11.24 25.03
CA ALA A 30 -30.57 -11.08 24.61
C ALA A 30 -31.51 -11.19 25.83
N PRO A 31 -32.55 -10.35 25.93
CA PRO A 31 -33.57 -10.46 26.97
C PRO A 31 -34.29 -11.82 26.95
N PRO A 32 -34.66 -12.40 28.10
CA PRO A 32 -35.40 -13.67 28.16
C PRO A 32 -36.79 -13.62 27.49
N ASP A 33 -37.40 -12.43 27.43
CA ASP A 33 -38.69 -12.14 26.79
C ASP A 33 -38.56 -11.80 25.29
N SER A 34 -37.46 -12.18 24.64
CA SER A 34 -37.26 -11.98 23.20
C SER A 34 -38.18 -12.87 22.36
N GLY A 35 -38.73 -12.29 21.28
CA GLY A 35 -39.54 -13.03 20.31
C GLY A 35 -38.69 -14.02 19.50
N LEU A 36 -39.32 -14.99 18.83
CA LEU A 36 -38.64 -16.06 18.10
C LEU A 36 -37.57 -15.53 17.13
N PHE A 37 -37.90 -14.52 16.32
CA PHE A 37 -36.97 -13.93 15.36
C PHE A 37 -35.74 -13.32 16.06
N GLU A 38 -35.93 -12.57 17.15
CA GLU A 38 -34.83 -11.97 17.92
C GLU A 38 -33.93 -13.04 18.55
N ARG A 39 -34.51 -14.14 19.04
CA ARG A 39 -33.74 -15.29 19.56
C ARG A 39 -32.93 -15.96 18.46
N CYS A 40 -33.49 -16.08 17.25
CA CYS A 40 -32.75 -16.59 16.09
C CYS A 40 -31.59 -15.65 15.69
N VAL A 41 -31.80 -14.34 15.70
CA VAL A 41 -30.73 -13.35 15.48
C VAL A 41 -29.67 -13.46 16.58
N ASP A 42 -30.05 -13.56 17.85
CA ASP A 42 -29.10 -13.76 18.95
C ASP A 42 -28.27 -15.03 18.75
N ARG A 43 -28.90 -16.12 18.31
CA ARG A 43 -28.23 -17.38 18.04
C ARG A 43 -27.19 -17.25 16.93
N VAL A 44 -27.51 -16.56 15.84
CA VAL A 44 -26.55 -16.26 14.76
C VAL A 44 -25.37 -15.45 15.31
N LEU A 45 -25.62 -14.45 16.15
CA LEU A 45 -24.57 -13.62 16.74
C LEU A 45 -23.69 -14.38 17.76
N ARG A 46 -24.19 -15.45 18.36
CA ARG A 46 -23.44 -16.31 19.30
C ARG A 46 -22.71 -17.46 18.63
N SER A 47 -22.99 -17.75 17.37
CA SER A 47 -22.34 -18.86 16.66
C SER A 47 -20.95 -18.46 16.15
N ARG A 48 -20.03 -19.44 16.08
CA ARG A 48 -18.72 -19.20 15.43
C ARG A 48 -18.91 -18.89 13.95
N PHE A 49 -19.86 -19.58 13.32
CA PHE A 49 -20.09 -19.44 11.89
C PHE A 49 -20.67 -18.06 11.55
N GLY A 50 -21.53 -17.48 12.39
CA GLY A 50 -22.18 -16.20 12.12
C GLY A 50 -21.38 -14.97 12.54
N ALA A 51 -20.65 -15.03 13.66
CA ALA A 51 -19.97 -13.86 14.23
C ALA A 51 -18.48 -14.06 14.54
N GLY A 52 -17.90 -15.22 14.21
CA GLY A 52 -16.48 -15.49 14.46
C GLY A 52 -16.10 -15.32 15.92
N THR A 53 -15.03 -14.56 16.18
CA THR A 53 -14.58 -14.24 17.55
C THR A 53 -15.41 -13.15 18.23
N MET A 54 -16.12 -12.32 17.47
CA MET A 54 -17.03 -11.29 18.01
C MET A 54 -18.25 -11.90 18.71
N ARG A 55 -18.48 -13.22 18.56
CA ARG A 55 -19.47 -13.96 19.35
C ARG A 55 -19.33 -13.76 20.86
N SER A 56 -18.09 -13.50 21.32
CA SER A 56 -17.76 -13.25 22.73
C SER A 56 -18.55 -12.10 23.34
N ARG A 57 -18.94 -11.10 22.52
CA ARG A 57 -19.82 -9.99 22.92
C ARG A 57 -21.20 -10.47 23.34
N TYR A 58 -21.69 -11.57 22.78
CA TYR A 58 -23.07 -12.03 22.93
C TYR A 58 -23.20 -13.30 23.77
N GLU A 59 -22.22 -14.20 23.68
CA GLU A 59 -22.21 -15.45 24.44
C GLU A 59 -21.73 -15.25 25.87
N GLY A 60 -20.80 -14.31 26.09
CA GLY A 60 -20.04 -14.23 27.33
C GLY A 60 -18.66 -14.88 27.21
N LEU A 61 -17.65 -14.29 27.87
CA LEU A 61 -16.39 -14.98 28.15
C LEU A 61 -16.35 -15.44 29.61
N ALA A 62 -15.63 -16.53 29.87
CA ALA A 62 -15.41 -16.99 31.23
C ALA A 62 -14.33 -16.14 31.93
N GLY A 63 -14.66 -15.60 33.10
CA GLY A 63 -13.74 -14.84 33.94
C GLY A 63 -13.32 -13.48 33.38
N ARG A 64 -12.69 -12.69 34.25
CA ARG A 64 -12.10 -11.40 33.91
C ARG A 64 -10.85 -11.60 33.06
N ARG A 65 -10.65 -10.81 32.00
CA ARG A 65 -9.44 -10.87 31.17
C ARG A 65 -9.24 -9.62 30.35
N GLU A 66 -7.99 -9.36 29.99
CA GLU A 66 -7.66 -8.41 28.93
C GLU A 66 -8.10 -8.97 27.57
N VAL A 67 -8.64 -8.09 26.73
CA VAL A 67 -9.18 -8.41 25.40
C VAL A 67 -8.78 -7.36 24.39
N ASP A 68 -9.15 -7.57 23.14
CA ASP A 68 -9.06 -6.56 22.09
C ASP A 68 -10.45 -6.00 21.74
N GLU A 69 -10.52 -5.17 20.70
CA GLU A 69 -11.73 -4.49 20.27
C GLU A 69 -12.87 -5.46 19.90
N ARG A 70 -12.59 -6.74 19.67
CA ARG A 70 -13.57 -7.74 19.21
C ARG A 70 -14.47 -8.23 20.33
N SER A 71 -14.09 -8.07 21.59
CA SER A 71 -14.88 -8.59 22.73
C SER A 71 -15.69 -7.51 23.46
N LEU A 72 -15.43 -6.24 23.22
CA LEU A 72 -16.22 -5.12 23.75
C LEU A 72 -17.15 -4.54 22.67
N ILE A 73 -18.25 -3.91 23.09
CA ILE A 73 -19.30 -3.41 22.19
C ILE A 73 -19.92 -2.12 22.73
N GLY A 74 -20.24 -1.17 21.85
CA GLY A 74 -20.67 0.17 22.25
C GLY A 74 -21.92 0.24 23.15
N CYS A 75 -22.86 -0.71 23.02
CA CYS A 75 -24.03 -0.76 23.90
C CYS A 75 -23.70 -1.19 25.35
N ASN A 76 -22.47 -1.63 25.63
CA ASN A 76 -22.03 -2.05 26.94
C ASN A 76 -20.53 -1.78 27.12
N LEU A 77 -20.18 -0.50 27.12
CA LEU A 77 -18.80 -0.03 27.17
C LEU A 77 -18.69 1.16 28.10
N ALA A 78 -17.71 1.11 29.00
CA ALA A 78 -17.26 2.26 29.79
C ALA A 78 -15.82 2.58 29.41
N VAL A 79 -15.55 3.85 29.09
CA VAL A 79 -14.22 4.34 28.70
C VAL A 79 -13.78 5.36 29.73
N TYR A 80 -12.54 5.23 30.22
CA TYR A 80 -12.01 6.20 31.18
C TYR A 80 -11.75 7.54 30.48
N SER A 81 -12.10 8.65 31.14
CA SER A 81 -11.90 9.98 30.55
C SER A 81 -10.44 10.26 30.18
N LYS A 82 -9.47 9.70 30.93
CA LYS A 82 -8.03 9.80 30.60
C LYS A 82 -7.68 9.19 29.23
N ALA A 83 -8.42 8.16 28.80
CA ALA A 83 -8.22 7.50 27.51
C ALA A 83 -8.80 8.30 26.33
N LEU A 84 -9.63 9.32 26.60
CA LEU A 84 -10.26 10.19 25.61
C LEU A 84 -9.54 11.55 25.41
N ARG A 85 -8.54 11.88 26.23
CA ARG A 85 -7.92 13.23 26.31
C ARG A 85 -6.84 13.52 25.27
N GLU A 86 -6.20 12.50 24.73
CA GLU A 86 -5.26 12.62 23.61
C GLU A 86 -6.08 12.64 22.32
N ASP A 87 -5.79 13.44 21.26
CA ASP A 87 -6.51 13.64 19.96
C ASP A 87 -7.26 12.43 19.32
N ARG A 88 -8.16 11.80 20.07
CA ARG A 88 -8.60 10.40 19.92
C ARG A 88 -10.02 10.25 20.43
N ALA A 89 -10.84 11.26 20.18
CA ALA A 89 -12.27 11.14 20.29
C ALA A 89 -12.81 10.18 19.21
N PHE A 90 -14.11 9.88 19.29
CA PHE A 90 -14.82 9.18 18.23
C PHE A 90 -14.59 9.88 16.89
N ASP A 91 -14.27 9.09 15.86
CA ASP A 91 -13.96 9.61 14.54
C ASP A 91 -15.26 10.03 13.84
N GLU A 92 -15.46 11.33 13.64
CA GLU A 92 -16.68 11.88 13.01
C GLU A 92 -16.84 11.45 11.55
N GLY A 93 -15.78 10.89 10.93
CA GLY A 93 -15.85 10.28 9.60
C GLY A 93 -16.53 8.92 9.57
N LEU A 94 -16.87 8.34 10.73
CA LEU A 94 -17.52 7.04 10.87
C LEU A 94 -18.98 7.16 11.31
N ASP A 95 -19.90 6.69 10.46
CA ASP A 95 -21.33 6.62 10.77
C ASP A 95 -21.73 5.32 11.53
N TYR A 96 -20.77 4.42 11.75
CA TYR A 96 -20.97 3.15 12.45
C TYR A 96 -19.64 2.54 12.93
N GLY A 97 -19.62 2.13 14.20
CA GLY A 97 -18.49 1.39 14.78
C GLY A 97 -17.34 2.28 15.23
N GLU A 98 -17.60 3.56 15.46
CA GLU A 98 -16.67 4.55 15.98
C GLU A 98 -15.98 4.08 17.28
N GLU A 99 -16.69 3.36 18.14
CA GLU A 99 -16.15 2.79 19.37
C GLU A 99 -15.15 1.67 19.08
N THR A 100 -15.38 0.90 18.02
CA THR A 100 -14.48 -0.19 17.64
C THR A 100 -13.14 0.36 17.14
N LEU A 101 -13.15 1.49 16.41
CA LEU A 101 -11.92 2.19 16.01
C LEU A 101 -11.18 2.76 17.23
N LEU A 102 -11.91 3.39 18.15
CA LEU A 102 -11.34 3.88 19.40
C LEU A 102 -10.63 2.76 20.15
N LEU A 103 -11.31 1.63 20.38
CA LEU A 103 -10.73 0.47 21.07
C LEU A 103 -9.50 -0.09 20.35
N ALA A 104 -9.52 -0.19 19.02
CA ALA A 104 -8.36 -0.62 18.25
C ALA A 104 -7.16 0.33 18.41
N ARG A 105 -7.41 1.65 18.44
CA ARG A 105 -6.38 2.69 18.67
C ARG A 105 -5.80 2.62 20.09
N LEU A 106 -6.60 2.28 21.09
CA LEU A 106 -6.15 2.10 22.48
C LEU A 106 -5.31 0.82 22.60
N ALA A 107 -5.80 -0.30 22.05
CA ALA A 107 -5.10 -1.58 22.06
C ALA A 107 -3.73 -1.52 21.36
N GLN A 108 -3.62 -0.85 20.21
CA GLN A 108 -2.33 -0.68 19.51
C GLN A 108 -1.28 0.10 20.31
N ARG A 109 -1.71 0.88 21.31
CA ARG A 109 -0.82 1.61 22.21
C ARG A 109 -0.50 0.84 23.49
N GLY A 110 -0.91 -0.43 23.57
CA GLY A 110 -0.74 -1.25 24.76
C GLY A 110 -1.59 -0.78 25.94
N GLN A 111 -2.67 -0.02 25.69
CA GLN A 111 -3.57 0.40 26.76
C GLN A 111 -4.59 -0.71 27.06
N PRO A 112 -4.74 -1.16 28.32
CA PRO A 112 -5.54 -2.34 28.63
C PRO A 112 -7.02 -2.15 28.34
N LEU A 113 -7.63 -3.13 27.67
CA LEU A 113 -9.07 -3.24 27.48
C LEU A 113 -9.57 -4.47 28.25
N LEU A 114 -10.46 -4.29 29.22
CA LEU A 114 -10.87 -5.39 30.10
C LEU A 114 -12.29 -5.87 29.83
N TYR A 115 -12.41 -7.18 29.68
CA TYR A 115 -13.70 -7.87 29.65
C TYR A 115 -14.04 -8.42 31.03
N LEU A 116 -15.24 -8.12 31.50
CA LEU A 116 -15.72 -8.41 32.85
C LEU A 116 -17.13 -9.03 32.77
N PRO A 117 -17.27 -10.34 33.04
CA PRO A 117 -18.55 -11.05 32.91
C PRO A 117 -19.68 -10.48 33.77
N GLU A 118 -19.35 -9.87 34.91
CA GLU A 118 -20.30 -9.22 35.83
C GLU A 118 -20.91 -7.93 35.26
N LEU A 119 -20.25 -7.29 34.29
CA LEU A 119 -20.77 -6.10 33.61
C LEU A 119 -21.68 -6.49 32.46
N TRP A 120 -22.66 -7.36 32.70
CA TRP A 120 -23.57 -7.82 31.66
C TRP A 120 -24.78 -6.92 31.52
N VAL A 121 -25.34 -6.82 30.31
CA VAL A 121 -26.57 -6.06 30.04
C VAL A 121 -27.52 -6.85 29.14
N TYR A 122 -28.80 -6.50 29.19
CA TYR A 122 -29.79 -6.99 28.25
C TYR A 122 -30.02 -5.98 27.11
N HIS A 123 -29.87 -6.42 25.86
CA HIS A 123 -30.13 -5.61 24.67
C HIS A 123 -30.94 -6.40 23.63
N ARG A 124 -32.07 -5.85 23.22
CA ARG A 124 -32.93 -6.45 22.19
C ARG A 124 -32.16 -6.62 20.87
N ARG A 125 -32.45 -7.69 20.16
CA ARG A 125 -31.94 -7.90 18.80
C ARG A 125 -32.88 -7.22 17.82
N ARG A 126 -32.51 -7.21 16.54
CA ARG A 126 -33.43 -6.73 15.50
C ARG A 126 -34.62 -7.66 15.44
N SER A 127 -35.82 -7.09 15.45
CA SER A 127 -37.10 -7.81 15.47
C SER A 127 -37.56 -8.24 14.09
N ASP A 128 -36.92 -7.73 13.03
CA ASP A 128 -37.28 -8.00 11.64
C ASP A 128 -36.05 -8.18 10.74
N TRP A 129 -36.29 -8.83 9.59
CA TRP A 129 -35.29 -9.14 8.57
C TRP A 129 -34.56 -7.91 8.05
N SER A 130 -35.31 -6.84 7.73
CA SER A 130 -34.74 -5.64 7.12
C SER A 130 -33.82 -4.91 8.09
N GLY A 131 -34.21 -4.86 9.38
CA GLY A 131 -33.41 -4.29 10.46
C GLY A 131 -32.12 -5.06 10.69
N PHE A 132 -32.18 -6.40 10.64
CA PHE A 132 -31.00 -7.26 10.74
C PHE A 132 -30.01 -7.04 9.58
N CYS A 133 -30.49 -7.13 8.33
CA CYS A 133 -29.65 -6.92 7.14
C CYS A 133 -29.05 -5.51 7.11
N ARG A 134 -29.81 -4.48 7.45
CA ARG A 134 -29.33 -3.09 7.52
C ARG A 134 -28.24 -2.93 8.58
N GLN A 135 -28.41 -3.55 9.74
CA GLN A 135 -27.38 -3.54 10.79
C GLN A 135 -26.10 -4.24 10.31
N ALA A 136 -26.22 -5.42 9.71
CA ALA A 136 -25.08 -6.16 9.18
C ALA A 136 -24.35 -5.34 8.09
N PHE A 137 -25.09 -4.73 7.16
CA PHE A 137 -24.55 -3.85 6.13
C PHE A 137 -23.79 -2.66 6.71
N ARG A 138 -24.39 -1.93 7.66
CA ARG A 138 -23.72 -0.80 8.33
C ARG A 138 -22.47 -1.24 9.10
N SER A 139 -22.51 -2.42 9.71
CA SER A 139 -21.35 -3.02 10.38
C SER A 139 -20.20 -3.30 9.41
N GLY A 140 -20.49 -3.92 8.26
CA GLY A 140 -19.49 -4.15 7.22
C GLY A 140 -18.91 -2.86 6.65
N MET A 141 -19.77 -1.88 6.35
CA MET A 141 -19.37 -0.57 5.86
C MET A 141 -18.49 0.17 6.86
N GLY A 142 -18.89 0.18 8.14
CA GLY A 142 -18.11 0.73 9.24
C GLY A 142 -16.74 0.08 9.33
N ARG A 143 -16.66 -1.26 9.30
CA ARG A 143 -15.38 -1.98 9.34
C ARG A 143 -14.45 -1.61 8.18
N ALA A 144 -14.98 -1.46 6.96
CA ALA A 144 -14.16 -1.06 5.82
C ALA A 144 -13.59 0.36 6.01
N LYS A 145 -14.42 1.31 6.46
CA LYS A 145 -13.99 2.69 6.78
C LYS A 145 -12.96 2.70 7.91
N GLN A 146 -13.17 1.93 8.98
CA GLN A 146 -12.21 1.76 10.08
C GLN A 146 -10.87 1.23 9.60
N THR A 147 -10.91 0.24 8.69
CA THR A 147 -9.69 -0.33 8.09
C THR A 147 -8.96 0.70 7.25
N ALA A 148 -9.67 1.58 6.54
CA ALA A 148 -9.05 2.66 5.78
C ALA A 148 -8.36 3.70 6.71
N VAL A 149 -8.95 3.99 7.87
CA VAL A 149 -8.38 4.92 8.86
C VAL A 149 -7.22 4.30 9.65
N LEU A 150 -7.36 3.03 10.04
CA LEU A 150 -6.37 2.27 10.79
C LEU A 150 -6.15 0.89 10.16
N PRO A 151 -5.30 0.78 9.12
CA PRO A 151 -5.09 -0.48 8.40
C PRO A 151 -4.65 -1.65 9.26
N ALA A 152 -3.84 -1.37 10.29
CA ALA A 152 -3.39 -2.36 11.27
C ALA A 152 -4.53 -2.91 12.16
N SER A 153 -5.75 -2.37 12.09
CA SER A 153 -6.94 -2.95 12.73
C SER A 153 -7.55 -4.11 11.92
N PHE A 154 -7.13 -4.32 10.67
CA PHE A 154 -7.65 -5.40 9.84
C PHE A 154 -7.11 -6.76 10.27
N ARG A 155 -7.99 -7.76 10.29
CA ARG A 155 -7.69 -9.15 10.61
C ARG A 155 -8.31 -10.04 9.56
N ALA A 156 -7.67 -11.17 9.27
CA ALA A 156 -8.10 -12.11 8.25
C ALA A 156 -9.55 -12.62 8.44
N GLU A 157 -10.03 -12.69 9.69
CA GLU A 157 -11.40 -13.11 9.99
C GLU A 157 -12.47 -12.17 9.42
N PHE A 158 -12.15 -10.90 9.16
CA PHE A 158 -13.08 -9.95 8.52
C PHE A 158 -13.21 -10.14 7.01
N ALA A 159 -12.32 -10.93 6.38
CA ALA A 159 -12.26 -11.08 4.93
C ALA A 159 -13.32 -12.04 4.37
N GLY A 160 -13.82 -12.99 5.18
CA GLY A 160 -14.76 -14.02 4.71
C GLY A 160 -16.02 -13.45 4.07
N PRO A 161 -16.80 -12.60 4.77
CA PRO A 161 -18.01 -11.99 4.24
C PRO A 161 -17.83 -11.16 2.94
N PRO A 162 -16.86 -10.22 2.81
CA PRO A 162 -16.66 -9.49 1.56
C PRO A 162 -16.17 -10.38 0.41
N LEU A 163 -15.38 -11.44 0.68
CA LEU A 163 -15.00 -12.41 -0.34
C LEU A 163 -16.21 -13.21 -0.84
N LEU A 164 -17.13 -13.59 0.05
CA LEU A 164 -18.40 -14.23 -0.32
C LEU A 164 -19.25 -13.32 -1.22
N ALA A 165 -19.39 -12.04 -0.86
CA ALA A 165 -20.11 -11.06 -1.66
C ALA A 165 -19.45 -10.85 -3.05
N LEU A 166 -18.12 -10.76 -3.10
CA LEU A 166 -17.38 -10.62 -4.36
C LEU A 166 -17.53 -11.87 -5.23
N ALA A 167 -17.44 -13.07 -4.66
CA ALA A 167 -17.65 -14.32 -5.38
C ALA A 167 -19.05 -14.39 -6.02
N LEU A 168 -20.09 -13.93 -5.29
CA LEU A 168 -21.45 -13.83 -5.81
C LEU A 168 -21.59 -12.80 -6.95
N LEU A 169 -20.87 -11.68 -6.90
CA LEU A 169 -20.87 -10.71 -7.99
C LEU A 169 -20.17 -11.26 -9.25
N LEU A 170 -19.05 -11.95 -9.06
CA LEU A 170 -18.30 -12.55 -10.16
C LEU A 170 -19.06 -13.72 -10.81
N SER A 171 -19.85 -14.47 -10.02
CA SER A 171 -20.64 -15.60 -10.52
C SER A 171 -21.71 -15.19 -11.52
N ILE A 172 -22.17 -13.93 -11.49
CA ILE A 172 -23.15 -13.41 -12.46
C ILE A 172 -22.58 -13.45 -13.88
N ARG A 173 -21.27 -13.26 -14.05
CA ARG A 173 -20.63 -13.24 -15.38
C ARG A 173 -20.05 -14.59 -15.80
N SER A 174 -19.74 -15.45 -14.85
CA SER A 174 -19.23 -16.80 -15.10
C SER A 174 -19.73 -17.74 -14.00
N PRO A 175 -20.88 -18.39 -14.20
CA PRO A 175 -21.41 -19.40 -13.28
C PRO A 175 -20.59 -20.68 -13.38
N GLY A 176 -19.30 -20.62 -13.03
CA GLY A 176 -18.40 -21.76 -13.03
C GLY A 176 -18.67 -22.71 -11.86
N THR A 177 -18.26 -23.97 -12.03
CA THR A 177 -18.32 -25.06 -11.02
C THR A 177 -17.72 -24.67 -9.66
N TRP A 178 -16.80 -23.70 -9.65
CA TRP A 178 -16.15 -23.18 -8.44
C TRP A 178 -17.12 -22.55 -7.43
N ILE A 179 -18.20 -21.89 -7.86
CA ILE A 179 -19.20 -21.35 -6.93
C ILE A 179 -19.95 -22.48 -6.22
N LEU A 180 -20.27 -23.56 -6.92
CA LEU A 180 -20.94 -24.72 -6.33
C LEU A 180 -20.04 -25.41 -5.29
N LEU A 181 -18.72 -25.47 -5.53
CA LEU A 181 -17.75 -26.03 -4.58
C LEU A 181 -17.71 -25.28 -3.24
N TRP A 182 -17.94 -23.96 -3.23
CA TRP A 182 -17.99 -23.16 -2.00
C TRP A 182 -19.40 -23.03 -1.41
N ALA A 183 -20.44 -23.05 -2.26
CA ALA A 183 -21.83 -22.93 -1.83
C ALA A 183 -22.31 -24.16 -1.04
N VAL A 184 -21.96 -25.38 -1.48
CA VAL A 184 -22.38 -26.62 -0.80
C VAL A 184 -21.90 -26.70 0.65
N PRO A 185 -20.59 -26.57 0.96
CA PRO A 185 -20.13 -26.61 2.36
C PRO A 185 -20.69 -25.46 3.19
N TYR A 186 -20.86 -24.27 2.60
CA TYR A 186 -21.48 -23.14 3.28
C TYR A 186 -22.94 -23.43 3.67
N LEU A 187 -23.75 -23.93 2.73
CA LEU A 187 -25.16 -24.25 2.96
C LEU A 187 -25.32 -25.41 3.95
N ALA A 188 -24.41 -26.40 3.92
CA ALA A 188 -24.38 -27.48 4.89
C ALA A 188 -24.11 -26.96 6.31
N LEU A 189 -23.17 -26.03 6.48
CA LEU A 189 -22.91 -25.37 7.78
C LEU A 189 -24.11 -24.55 8.24
N ALA A 190 -24.74 -23.79 7.35
CA ALA A 190 -25.95 -23.03 7.66
C ALA A 190 -27.11 -23.94 8.08
N ALA A 191 -27.28 -25.09 7.41
CA ALA A 191 -28.28 -26.09 7.77
C ALA A 191 -27.97 -26.73 9.13
N GLY A 192 -26.69 -26.99 9.43
CA GLY A 192 -26.25 -27.48 10.73
C GLY A 192 -26.58 -26.51 11.88
N GLU A 193 -26.30 -25.22 11.69
CA GLU A 193 -26.67 -24.16 12.64
C GLU A 193 -28.20 -24.04 12.82
N GLY A 194 -28.95 -24.16 11.72
CA GLY A 194 -30.41 -24.22 11.73
C GLY A 194 -30.94 -25.43 12.52
N LEU A 195 -30.42 -26.62 12.26
CA LEU A 195 -30.79 -27.83 13.01
C LEU A 195 -30.46 -27.70 14.50
N ALA A 196 -29.32 -27.09 14.84
CA ALA A 196 -28.96 -26.80 16.22
C ALA A 196 -29.91 -25.77 16.86
N ALA A 197 -30.49 -24.84 16.08
CA ALA A 197 -31.53 -23.93 16.53
C ALA A 197 -32.83 -24.67 16.83
N PHE A 198 -33.27 -25.54 15.91
CA PHE A 198 -34.45 -26.39 16.13
C PHE A 198 -34.33 -27.24 17.39
N ARG A 199 -33.18 -27.92 17.58
CA ARG A 199 -32.95 -28.76 18.78
C ARG A 199 -33.02 -27.98 20.09
N ARG A 200 -32.76 -26.68 20.08
CA ARG A 200 -32.75 -25.83 21.27
C ARG A 200 -34.10 -25.17 21.54
N GLU A 201 -34.76 -24.68 20.49
CA GLU A 201 -36.02 -23.94 20.60
C GLU A 201 -37.25 -24.85 20.52
N GLY A 202 -37.11 -26.06 19.96
CA GLY A 202 -38.22 -26.97 19.68
C GLY A 202 -39.11 -26.51 18.51
N ASP A 203 -38.71 -25.46 17.79
CA ASP A 203 -39.52 -24.80 16.76
C ASP A 203 -38.86 -24.91 15.37
N PRO A 204 -39.51 -25.54 14.37
CA PRO A 204 -38.96 -25.66 13.01
C PRO A 204 -38.74 -24.30 12.33
N PHE A 205 -39.50 -23.27 12.68
CA PHE A 205 -39.27 -21.92 12.19
C PHE A 205 -37.94 -21.35 12.69
N ALA A 206 -37.44 -21.79 13.86
CA ALA A 206 -36.10 -21.41 14.33
C ALA A 206 -34.99 -21.93 13.40
N ALA A 207 -35.13 -23.17 12.91
CA ALA A 207 -34.19 -23.71 11.92
C ALA A 207 -34.21 -22.92 10.62
N ALA A 208 -35.41 -22.65 10.09
CA ALA A 208 -35.57 -21.86 8.88
C ALA A 208 -34.97 -20.46 9.04
N TRP A 209 -35.28 -19.76 10.13
CA TRP A 209 -34.74 -18.43 10.38
C TRP A 209 -33.23 -18.41 10.47
N VAL A 210 -32.61 -19.29 11.26
CA VAL A 210 -31.14 -19.31 11.38
C VAL A 210 -30.48 -19.68 10.05
N PHE A 211 -31.04 -20.64 9.31
CA PHE A 211 -30.54 -21.01 7.98
C PHE A 211 -30.50 -19.82 7.02
N PHE A 212 -31.55 -18.99 6.99
CA PHE A 212 -31.61 -17.83 6.09
C PHE A 212 -30.91 -16.57 6.64
N LEU A 213 -30.89 -16.37 7.96
CA LEU A 213 -30.22 -15.23 8.59
C LEU A 213 -28.70 -15.26 8.42
N LEU A 214 -28.08 -16.45 8.36
CA LEU A 214 -26.63 -16.59 8.14
C LEU A 214 -26.17 -16.01 6.78
N PRO A 215 -26.65 -16.48 5.62
CA PRO A 215 -26.31 -15.89 4.32
C PRO A 215 -26.74 -14.43 4.23
N ALA A 216 -27.91 -14.07 4.76
CA ALA A 216 -28.35 -12.68 4.75
C ALA A 216 -27.41 -11.77 5.54
N GLY A 217 -26.95 -12.19 6.71
CA GLY A 217 -26.02 -11.46 7.56
C GLY A 217 -24.64 -11.33 6.91
N HIS A 218 -24.06 -12.44 6.44
CA HIS A 218 -22.75 -12.43 5.78
C HIS A 218 -22.75 -11.64 4.47
N LEU A 219 -23.77 -11.81 3.62
CA LEU A 219 -23.86 -11.05 2.38
C LEU A 219 -24.10 -9.56 2.65
N SER A 220 -25.01 -9.23 3.57
CA SER A 220 -25.27 -7.83 3.92
C SER A 220 -24.01 -7.15 4.45
N TYR A 221 -23.30 -7.79 5.39
CA TYR A 221 -22.01 -7.31 5.86
C TYR A 221 -20.99 -7.21 4.73
N GLY A 222 -20.86 -8.25 3.89
CA GLY A 222 -19.91 -8.28 2.78
C GLY A 222 -20.13 -7.16 1.78
N PHE A 223 -21.37 -6.94 1.34
CA PHE A 223 -21.74 -5.82 0.47
C PHE A 223 -21.51 -4.47 1.15
N GLY A 224 -21.83 -4.35 2.44
CA GLY A 224 -21.53 -3.17 3.23
C GLY A 224 -20.04 -2.86 3.25
N PHE A 225 -19.21 -3.87 3.48
CA PHE A 225 -17.76 -3.74 3.47
C PHE A 225 -17.24 -3.29 2.09
N LEU A 226 -17.70 -3.92 1.00
CA LEU A 226 -17.32 -3.52 -0.35
C LEU A 226 -17.72 -2.07 -0.66
N ALA A 227 -18.93 -1.65 -0.24
CA ALA A 227 -19.39 -0.28 -0.40
C ALA A 227 -18.56 0.72 0.42
N GLY A 228 -18.27 0.41 1.69
CA GLY A 228 -17.43 1.25 2.54
C GLY A 228 -15.98 1.34 2.04
N ALA A 229 -15.44 0.25 1.50
CA ALA A 229 -14.12 0.23 0.87
C ALA A 229 -14.10 1.09 -0.40
N ALA A 230 -15.14 1.00 -1.23
CA ALA A 230 -15.28 1.86 -2.41
C ALA A 230 -15.43 3.34 -2.03
N GLU A 231 -16.20 3.68 -1.00
CA GLU A 231 -16.35 5.05 -0.51
C GLU A 231 -15.03 5.60 0.05
N ALA A 232 -14.34 4.83 0.90
CA ALA A 232 -13.03 5.20 1.42
C ALA A 232 -12.03 5.41 0.28
N PHE A 233 -12.03 4.51 -0.70
CA PHE A 233 -11.21 4.62 -1.90
C PHE A 233 -11.53 5.88 -2.71
N LEU A 234 -12.81 6.20 -2.94
CA LEU A 234 -13.21 7.42 -3.64
C LEU A 234 -12.85 8.69 -2.88
N ARG A 235 -12.98 8.71 -1.55
CA ARG A 235 -12.57 9.84 -0.70
C ARG A 235 -11.05 10.05 -0.77
N LEU A 236 -10.27 8.98 -0.67
CA LEU A 236 -8.82 9.03 -0.85
C LEU A 236 -8.45 9.50 -2.26
N ALA A 237 -9.14 8.98 -3.28
CA ALA A 237 -8.95 9.39 -4.66
C ALA A 237 -9.36 10.84 -4.91
N ALA A 238 -10.33 11.39 -4.19
CA ALA A 238 -10.75 12.79 -4.30
C ALA A 238 -9.83 13.75 -3.52
N GLY A 239 -9.34 13.33 -2.34
CA GLY A 239 -8.62 14.17 -1.38
C GLY A 239 -7.09 14.03 -1.34
N ALA A 240 -6.46 13.26 -2.23
CA ALA A 240 -5.02 12.98 -2.16
C ALA A 240 -4.13 14.21 -2.43
N ARG A 241 -3.92 15.00 -1.38
CA ARG A 241 -2.66 15.67 -1.05
C ARG A 241 -1.87 14.89 0.03
N ASP A 242 -2.48 13.90 0.66
CA ASP A 242 -1.89 13.19 1.80
C ASP A 242 -0.89 12.10 1.38
N LEU A 243 0.35 12.19 1.89
CA LEU A 243 1.41 11.20 1.69
C LEU A 243 1.06 9.82 2.28
N SER A 244 0.13 9.74 3.23
CA SER A 244 -0.26 8.52 3.95
C SER A 244 -0.79 7.42 3.02
N TRP A 245 -1.64 7.78 2.04
CA TRP A 245 -2.22 6.84 1.07
C TRP A 245 -1.17 6.24 0.13
N LYS A 246 -0.28 7.08 -0.42
CA LYS A 246 0.79 6.60 -1.29
C LYS A 246 1.71 5.65 -0.54
N ARG A 247 2.01 5.95 0.73
CA ARG A 247 2.77 5.08 1.63
C ARG A 247 2.04 3.75 1.86
N TRP A 248 0.76 3.77 2.23
CA TRP A 248 -0.02 2.55 2.44
C TRP A 248 -0.14 1.66 1.20
N ALA A 249 -0.41 2.25 0.04
CA ALA A 249 -0.54 1.50 -1.21
C ALA A 249 0.78 0.85 -1.62
N ALA A 250 1.90 1.56 -1.43
CA ALA A 250 3.24 1.02 -1.59
C ALA A 250 3.52 -0.13 -0.61
N ASP A 251 3.23 0.07 0.68
CA ASP A 251 3.44 -0.93 1.73
C ASP A 251 2.59 -2.19 1.51
N THR A 252 1.37 -2.01 1.02
CA THR A 252 0.46 -3.10 0.65
C THR A 252 0.99 -3.87 -0.56
N ALA A 253 1.37 -3.18 -1.64
CA ALA A 253 1.95 -3.83 -2.82
C ALA A 253 3.19 -4.66 -2.45
N LEU A 254 4.08 -4.11 -1.62
CA LEU A 254 5.28 -4.78 -1.13
C LEU A 254 4.96 -6.00 -0.25
N SER A 255 3.98 -5.88 0.64
CA SER A 255 3.55 -6.97 1.52
C SER A 255 2.91 -8.10 0.73
N LEU A 256 2.04 -7.78 -0.23
CA LEU A 256 1.38 -8.77 -1.09
C LEU A 256 2.35 -9.42 -2.07
N ALA A 257 3.39 -8.72 -2.55
CA ALA A 257 4.40 -9.27 -3.46
C ALA A 257 5.16 -10.46 -2.87
N ARG A 258 5.24 -10.57 -1.54
CA ARG A 258 5.84 -11.71 -0.82
C ARG A 258 5.01 -12.98 -0.87
N LEU A 259 3.72 -12.87 -1.20
CA LEU A 259 2.79 -13.99 -1.26
C LEU A 259 2.70 -14.50 -2.72
N PRO A 260 3.32 -15.63 -3.07
CA PRO A 260 3.44 -16.06 -4.48
C PRO A 260 2.09 -16.24 -5.17
N TRP A 261 1.07 -16.65 -4.43
CA TRP A 261 -0.30 -16.88 -4.91
C TRP A 261 -1.05 -15.58 -5.26
N LEU A 262 -0.60 -14.41 -4.77
CA LEU A 262 -1.18 -13.11 -5.13
C LEU A 262 -0.54 -12.46 -6.36
N ARG A 263 0.56 -13.01 -6.89
CA ARG A 263 1.25 -12.47 -8.07
C ARG A 263 0.34 -12.27 -9.29
N PRO A 264 -0.61 -13.17 -9.62
CA PRO A 264 -1.54 -12.93 -10.74
C PRO A 264 -2.43 -11.70 -10.52
N ALA A 265 -2.94 -11.52 -9.30
CA ALA A 265 -3.78 -10.37 -8.95
C ALA A 265 -2.98 -9.05 -9.00
N LEU A 266 -1.75 -9.05 -8.51
CA LEU A 266 -0.85 -7.90 -8.63
C LEU A 266 -0.52 -7.59 -10.09
N ARG A 267 -0.19 -8.59 -10.92
CA ARG A 267 0.03 -8.39 -12.36
C ARG A 267 -1.19 -7.79 -13.05
N PHE A 268 -2.39 -8.26 -12.70
CA PHE A 268 -3.63 -7.68 -13.22
C PHE A 268 -3.82 -6.22 -12.80
N TYR A 269 -3.51 -5.88 -11.54
CA TYR A 269 -3.57 -4.50 -11.05
C TYR A 269 -2.60 -3.57 -11.80
N TYR A 270 -1.34 -3.97 -11.97
CA TYR A 270 -0.34 -3.18 -12.72
C TYR A 270 -0.68 -3.08 -14.21
N ALA A 271 -1.12 -4.18 -14.84
CA ALA A 271 -1.57 -4.15 -16.23
C ALA A 271 -2.76 -3.20 -16.42
N SER A 272 -3.64 -3.12 -15.42
CA SER A 272 -4.78 -2.19 -15.40
C SER A 272 -4.33 -0.73 -15.23
N ALA A 273 -3.31 -0.47 -14.42
CA ALA A 273 -2.67 0.84 -14.29
C ALA A 273 -2.05 1.29 -15.62
N VAL A 274 -1.22 0.43 -16.25
CA VAL A 274 -0.61 0.67 -17.56
C VAL A 274 -1.66 0.93 -18.62
N ARG A 275 -2.68 0.06 -18.75
CA ARG A 275 -3.74 0.24 -19.74
C ARG A 275 -4.52 1.53 -19.54
N SER A 276 -4.80 1.91 -18.29
CA SER A 276 -5.50 3.16 -17.97
C SER A 276 -4.68 4.38 -18.37
N VAL A 277 -3.38 4.40 -18.06
CA VAL A 277 -2.53 5.54 -18.43
C VAL A 277 -2.24 5.62 -19.92
N THR A 278 -2.07 4.48 -20.61
CA THR A 278 -1.93 4.44 -22.07
C THR A 278 -3.19 4.99 -22.76
N ARG A 279 -4.39 4.58 -22.29
CA ARG A 279 -5.66 5.10 -22.81
C ARG A 279 -5.83 6.59 -22.55
N TRP A 280 -5.48 7.04 -21.36
CA TRP A 280 -5.47 8.48 -21.04
C TRP A 280 -4.53 9.22 -21.97
N ALA A 281 -3.27 8.80 -22.08
CA ALA A 281 -2.29 9.45 -22.96
C ALA A 281 -2.77 9.55 -24.41
N GLY A 282 -3.36 8.49 -24.96
CA GLY A 282 -3.94 8.52 -26.31
C GLY A 282 -5.18 9.42 -26.44
N SER A 283 -5.89 9.71 -25.35
CA SER A 283 -7.08 10.59 -25.35
C SER A 283 -6.74 12.08 -25.21
N VAL A 284 -5.51 12.41 -24.77
CA VAL A 284 -5.05 13.78 -24.52
C VAL A 284 -4.80 14.55 -25.84
N GLY A 285 -5.03 13.93 -27.00
CA GLY A 285 -4.96 14.55 -28.33
C GLY A 285 -3.57 14.44 -28.99
N PRO A 286 -3.34 15.13 -30.12
CA PRO A 286 -2.11 15.01 -30.93
C PRO A 286 -0.84 15.50 -30.23
N GLY A 287 -0.94 15.99 -29.00
CA GLY A 287 0.18 16.42 -28.16
C GLY A 287 1.07 15.27 -27.69
N VAL A 288 0.59 14.03 -27.62
CA VAL A 288 1.40 12.84 -27.30
C VAL A 288 1.52 11.95 -28.53
N ARG A 289 2.74 11.75 -29.01
CA ARG A 289 3.01 10.92 -30.19
C ARG A 289 3.28 9.47 -29.82
N GLU A 290 4.15 9.29 -28.83
CA GLU A 290 4.64 7.98 -28.41
C GLU A 290 4.72 7.97 -26.89
N VAL A 291 4.48 6.80 -26.29
CA VAL A 291 4.67 6.57 -24.86
C VAL A 291 5.41 5.26 -24.66
N TRP A 292 6.46 5.29 -23.86
CA TRP A 292 7.19 4.11 -23.44
C TRP A 292 7.11 3.93 -21.93
N LEU A 293 6.99 2.68 -21.53
CA LEU A 293 7.28 2.25 -20.17
C LEU A 293 8.79 2.29 -19.98
N HIS A 294 9.25 2.99 -18.95
CA HIS A 294 10.65 3.11 -18.57
C HIS A 294 10.82 2.59 -17.15
N ARG A 295 11.90 1.85 -16.87
CA ARG A 295 12.23 1.30 -15.54
C ARG A 295 11.13 0.44 -14.91
N GLY A 296 11.42 -0.07 -13.72
CA GLY A 296 10.48 -0.84 -12.90
C GLY A 296 9.86 -1.97 -13.70
N MET A 297 8.57 -1.82 -14.04
CA MET A 297 7.81 -2.83 -14.79
C MET A 297 8.33 -3.11 -16.22
N ALA A 298 9.17 -2.24 -16.79
CA ALA A 298 9.84 -2.49 -18.07
C ALA A 298 10.91 -3.59 -18.00
N GLY A 299 11.44 -3.90 -16.80
CA GLY A 299 12.46 -4.93 -16.60
C GLY A 299 11.90 -6.35 -16.82
N GLY A 300 12.71 -7.25 -17.40
CA GLY A 300 12.32 -8.66 -17.61
C GLY A 300 11.95 -9.41 -16.32
N ASP A 301 12.63 -9.06 -15.22
CA ASP A 301 12.49 -9.70 -13.89
C ASP A 301 11.85 -8.77 -12.84
N TRP A 302 10.94 -7.88 -13.26
CA TRP A 302 10.27 -6.90 -12.40
C TRP A 302 9.58 -7.52 -11.16
N SER A 303 9.72 -6.83 -10.01
CA SER A 303 8.99 -7.10 -8.77
C SER A 303 8.10 -5.91 -8.34
N PRO A 304 6.87 -6.14 -7.82
CA PRO A 304 5.97 -5.06 -7.43
C PRO A 304 6.47 -4.20 -6.26
N GLY A 305 6.31 -2.89 -6.40
CA GLY A 305 6.69 -1.79 -5.51
C GLY A 305 5.85 -0.53 -5.73
N GLY A 306 6.04 0.48 -4.88
CA GLY A 306 5.09 1.59 -4.74
C GLY A 306 5.02 2.62 -5.86
N SER A 307 5.92 2.59 -6.86
CA SER A 307 6.05 3.63 -7.90
C SER A 307 6.84 3.08 -9.10
N ASP A 308 6.46 1.92 -9.62
CA ASP A 308 7.30 1.19 -10.58
C ASP A 308 6.93 1.42 -12.05
N ILE A 309 5.88 2.18 -12.32
CA ILE A 309 5.44 2.48 -13.68
C ILE A 309 5.91 3.90 -14.01
N ASP A 310 7.18 4.06 -14.34
CA ASP A 310 7.71 5.31 -14.89
C ASP A 310 7.46 5.35 -16.40
N LEU A 311 7.16 6.54 -16.92
CA LEU A 311 6.79 6.73 -18.31
C LEU A 311 7.74 7.74 -18.98
N LEU A 312 7.99 7.53 -20.25
CA LEU A 312 8.52 8.53 -21.16
C LEU A 312 7.45 8.82 -22.22
N ALA A 313 7.13 10.09 -22.44
CA ALA A 313 6.21 10.51 -23.49
C ALA A 313 6.95 11.43 -24.48
N GLU A 314 6.95 11.06 -25.76
CA GLU A 314 7.33 11.99 -26.83
C GLU A 314 6.14 12.90 -27.11
N ILE A 315 6.35 14.20 -26.94
CA ILE A 315 5.31 15.20 -27.18
C ILE A 315 5.54 15.95 -28.50
N ALA A 316 4.46 16.40 -29.11
CA ALA A 316 4.54 17.27 -30.27
C ALA A 316 5.12 18.65 -29.87
N PRO A 317 6.01 19.24 -30.67
CA PRO A 317 6.52 20.58 -30.39
C PRO A 317 5.39 21.61 -30.43
N GLY A 318 5.41 22.58 -29.52
CA GLY A 318 4.38 23.62 -29.41
C GLY A 318 4.96 25.01 -29.18
N THR A 319 4.08 25.99 -28.96
CA THR A 319 4.45 27.27 -28.35
C THR A 319 4.47 27.09 -26.83
N LEU A 320 5.09 28.03 -26.10
CA LEU A 320 5.09 28.01 -24.63
C LEU A 320 3.68 27.92 -24.04
N GLU A 321 2.72 28.59 -24.65
CA GLU A 321 1.32 28.60 -24.20
C GLU A 321 0.67 27.22 -24.38
N THR A 322 0.82 26.62 -25.57
CA THR A 322 0.22 25.31 -25.85
C THR A 322 0.89 24.20 -25.05
N GLU A 323 2.20 24.28 -24.81
CA GLU A 323 2.93 23.36 -23.94
C GLU A 323 2.49 23.49 -22.47
N ARG A 324 2.34 24.71 -21.95
CA ARG A 324 1.82 24.93 -20.58
C ARG A 324 0.41 24.35 -20.42
N GLU A 325 -0.48 24.60 -21.37
CA GLU A 325 -1.85 24.07 -21.32
C GLU A 325 -1.85 22.55 -21.37
N PHE A 326 -1.04 21.95 -22.23
CA PHE A 326 -0.85 20.51 -22.31
C PHE A 326 -0.34 19.93 -20.99
N HIS A 327 0.71 20.52 -20.40
CA HIS A 327 1.26 20.07 -19.12
C HIS A 327 0.22 20.16 -18.00
N ARG A 328 -0.56 21.24 -17.93
CA ARG A 328 -1.65 21.38 -16.94
C ARG A 328 -2.68 20.26 -17.10
N MET A 329 -3.19 20.06 -18.31
CA MET A 329 -4.16 19.01 -18.62
C MET A 329 -3.61 17.62 -18.27
N TRP A 330 -2.36 17.34 -18.65
CA TRP A 330 -1.71 16.08 -18.31
C TRP A 330 -1.61 15.90 -16.81
N GLN A 331 -1.12 16.88 -16.07
CA GLN A 331 -0.95 16.80 -14.62
C GLN A 331 -2.29 16.55 -13.92
N GLU A 332 -3.39 17.14 -14.38
CA GLU A 332 -4.71 16.90 -13.82
C GLU A 332 -5.22 15.47 -14.07
N GLY A 333 -5.09 14.95 -15.30
CA GLY A 333 -5.53 13.60 -15.64
C GLY A 333 -4.62 12.50 -15.11
N TYR A 334 -3.30 12.65 -15.30
CA TYR A 334 -2.30 11.77 -14.73
C TYR A 334 -2.35 11.79 -13.20
N GLY A 335 -2.58 12.96 -12.58
CA GLY A 335 -2.79 13.09 -11.15
C GLY A 335 -4.03 12.33 -10.66
N ARG A 336 -5.15 12.33 -11.41
CA ARG A 336 -6.31 11.45 -11.11
C ARG A 336 -5.97 9.97 -11.22
N LEU A 337 -5.23 9.58 -12.25
CA LEU A 337 -4.78 8.20 -12.42
C LEU A 337 -3.82 7.75 -11.32
N ARG A 338 -2.85 8.58 -10.93
CA ARG A 338 -1.88 8.29 -9.85
C ARG A 338 -2.57 8.18 -8.48
N ARG A 339 -3.75 8.79 -8.31
CA ARG A 339 -4.59 8.61 -7.12
C ARG A 339 -5.25 7.23 -7.09
N LEU A 340 -5.72 6.75 -8.25
CA LEU A 340 -6.32 5.43 -8.46
C LEU A 340 -5.27 4.30 -8.45
N PHE A 341 -4.10 4.58 -9.03
CA PHE A 341 -2.96 3.69 -9.19
C PHE A 341 -1.70 4.35 -8.63
N PRO A 342 -1.46 4.29 -7.31
CA PRO A 342 -0.26 4.88 -6.69
C PRO A 342 1.06 4.33 -7.24
N VAL A 343 1.01 3.15 -7.86
CA VAL A 343 2.13 2.51 -8.56
C VAL A 343 2.58 3.25 -9.82
N LEU A 344 1.79 4.22 -10.31
CA LEU A 344 2.21 5.15 -11.35
C LEU A 344 3.26 6.11 -10.80
N GLY A 345 4.44 6.07 -11.42
CA GLY A 345 5.62 6.79 -11.00
C GLY A 345 5.77 8.16 -11.65
N GLU A 346 6.96 8.43 -12.14
CA GLU A 346 7.30 9.70 -12.78
C GLU A 346 7.08 9.63 -14.29
N VAL A 347 6.75 10.79 -14.88
CA VAL A 347 6.60 10.93 -16.33
C VAL A 347 7.65 11.92 -16.83
N GLN A 348 8.52 11.45 -17.72
CA GLN A 348 9.41 12.30 -18.49
C GLN A 348 8.72 12.67 -19.80
N MET A 349 8.76 13.94 -20.16
CA MET A 349 8.22 14.44 -21.42
C MET A 349 9.31 15.17 -22.16
N ALA A 350 9.40 14.91 -23.46
CA ALA A 350 10.36 15.58 -24.32
C ALA A 350 9.81 15.61 -25.75
N THR A 351 10.13 16.67 -26.48
CA THR A 351 10.02 16.68 -27.94
C THR A 351 11.07 15.76 -28.56
N ARG A 352 10.92 15.41 -29.84
CA ARG A 352 11.87 14.55 -30.54
C ARG A 352 13.33 15.05 -30.47
N PRO A 353 13.63 16.33 -30.75
CA PRO A 353 15.00 16.83 -30.66
C PRO A 353 15.58 16.81 -29.24
N GLU A 354 14.77 17.12 -28.22
CA GLU A 354 15.18 17.06 -26.82
C GLU A 354 15.49 15.63 -26.38
N LEU A 355 14.67 14.66 -26.81
CA LEU A 355 14.90 13.25 -26.53
C LEU A 355 16.19 12.75 -27.20
N GLU A 356 16.45 13.15 -28.45
CA GLU A 356 17.70 12.84 -29.15
C GLU A 356 18.92 13.47 -28.45
N TYR A 357 18.80 14.72 -28.00
CA TYR A 357 19.83 15.39 -27.20
C TYR A 357 20.08 14.67 -25.87
N TYR A 358 19.02 14.29 -25.15
CA TYR A 358 19.12 13.54 -23.90
C TYR A 358 19.73 12.16 -24.09
N LEU A 359 19.36 11.43 -25.15
CA LEU A 359 19.99 10.14 -25.45
C LEU A 359 21.45 10.30 -25.87
N ARG A 360 21.81 11.44 -26.46
CA ARG A 360 23.18 11.71 -26.91
C ARG A 360 24.13 12.15 -25.79
N HIS A 361 23.69 13.10 -24.98
CA HIS A 361 24.52 13.77 -23.99
C HIS A 361 24.08 13.50 -22.55
N GLY A 362 23.00 12.77 -22.35
CA GLY A 362 22.41 12.51 -21.05
C GLY A 362 23.26 11.59 -20.16
N PRO A 363 22.86 11.49 -18.89
CA PRO A 363 23.61 10.76 -17.89
C PRO A 363 23.46 9.24 -18.07
N LEU A 364 24.04 8.45 -17.16
CA LEU A 364 23.89 6.99 -17.07
C LEU A 364 22.45 6.49 -17.33
N ARG A 365 21.46 7.25 -16.89
CA ARG A 365 20.01 6.98 -17.03
C ARG A 365 19.52 7.01 -18.48
N ALA A 366 20.11 7.81 -19.36
CA ALA A 366 19.78 7.85 -20.78
C ALA A 366 20.18 6.54 -21.49
N ALA A 367 21.30 5.94 -21.08
CA ALA A 367 21.76 4.65 -21.59
C ALA A 367 20.90 3.47 -21.13
N ALA A 368 20.27 3.58 -19.95
CA ALA A 368 19.28 2.59 -19.49
C ALA A 368 18.00 2.68 -20.32
N LEU A 369 17.53 3.91 -20.58
CA LEU A 369 16.33 4.17 -21.36
C LEU A 369 16.36 3.51 -22.74
N SER A 370 17.43 3.70 -23.51
CA SER A 370 17.57 3.12 -24.86
C SER A 370 17.52 1.58 -24.88
N ARG A 371 17.92 0.91 -23.79
CA ARG A 371 17.98 -0.56 -23.70
C ARG A 371 16.70 -1.20 -23.17
N GLU A 372 16.01 -0.53 -22.26
CA GLU A 372 14.96 -1.18 -21.45
C GLU A 372 13.54 -0.70 -21.75
N ALA A 373 13.40 0.43 -22.45
CA ALA A 373 12.09 1.02 -22.66
C ALA A 373 11.20 0.09 -23.50
N ARG A 374 9.93 -0.03 -23.11
CA ARG A 374 8.94 -0.81 -23.84
C ARG A 374 7.85 0.10 -24.39
N PRO A 375 7.51 0.04 -25.69
CA PRO A 375 6.46 0.88 -26.24
C PRO A 375 5.09 0.52 -25.63
N LEU A 376 4.31 1.54 -25.30
CA LEU A 376 2.94 1.44 -24.80
C LEU A 376 1.94 2.08 -25.77
N LEU A 377 2.31 3.21 -26.37
CA LEU A 377 1.53 3.95 -27.36
C LEU A 377 2.45 4.37 -28.50
N GLY A 378 1.97 4.24 -29.74
CA GLY A 378 2.73 4.53 -30.95
C GLY A 378 3.54 3.34 -31.46
N ALA A 379 4.23 3.53 -32.59
CA ALA A 379 4.97 2.47 -33.30
C ALA A 379 6.46 2.80 -33.48
N GLY A 380 6.92 3.91 -32.91
CA GLY A 380 8.28 4.40 -33.02
C GLY A 380 9.27 3.61 -32.16
N SER A 381 10.48 3.43 -32.68
CA SER A 381 11.64 3.03 -31.88
C SER A 381 12.27 4.26 -31.23
N LEU A 382 12.84 4.08 -30.03
CA LEU A 382 13.70 5.10 -29.43
C LEU A 382 14.93 5.33 -30.31
N PRO A 383 15.43 6.58 -30.42
CA PRO A 383 16.70 6.84 -31.05
C PRO A 383 17.83 5.97 -30.47
N ALA A 384 18.75 5.54 -31.32
CA ALA A 384 19.94 4.82 -30.87
C ALA A 384 20.83 5.75 -30.03
N LEU A 385 21.45 5.19 -29.00
CA LEU A 385 22.45 5.89 -28.19
C LEU A 385 23.64 6.31 -29.07
N GLN A 386 24.00 7.59 -29.08
CA GLN A 386 25.18 8.10 -29.80
C GLN A 386 25.89 9.18 -28.98
N PRO A 387 27.22 9.37 -29.09
CA PRO A 387 28.19 8.40 -29.58
C PRO A 387 28.23 7.15 -28.69
N ASP A 388 28.87 6.10 -29.19
CA ASP A 388 29.21 4.94 -28.37
C ASP A 388 30.01 5.43 -27.13
N PRO A 389 29.51 5.18 -25.91
CA PRO A 389 30.16 5.65 -24.68
C PRO A 389 31.59 5.15 -24.51
N GLY A 390 31.93 4.01 -25.11
CA GLY A 390 33.30 3.48 -25.10
C GLY A 390 34.27 4.27 -25.97
N LYS A 391 33.77 5.19 -26.81
CA LYS A 391 34.56 5.95 -27.80
C LYS A 391 34.68 7.44 -27.49
N ASP A 392 33.96 7.93 -26.47
CA ASP A 392 34.02 9.32 -26.01
C ASP A 392 34.58 9.38 -24.57
N PRO A 393 35.84 9.84 -24.39
CA PRO A 393 36.47 9.94 -23.07
C PRO A 393 35.72 10.83 -22.07
N TRP A 394 35.05 11.89 -22.55
CA TRP A 394 34.26 12.78 -21.71
C TRP A 394 32.97 12.10 -21.26
N LEU A 395 32.26 11.45 -22.18
CA LEU A 395 31.03 10.74 -21.85
C LEU A 395 31.28 9.57 -20.88
N SER A 396 32.42 8.88 -21.03
CA SER A 396 32.87 7.84 -20.12
C SER A 396 33.17 8.39 -18.71
N ALA A 397 33.92 9.50 -18.61
CA ALA A 397 34.22 10.14 -17.33
C ALA A 397 32.96 10.69 -16.64
N LYS A 398 32.07 11.36 -17.38
CA LYS A 398 30.77 11.83 -16.89
C LYS A 398 29.92 10.69 -16.34
N ARG A 399 29.84 9.55 -17.04
CA ARG A 399 29.08 8.39 -16.56
C ARG A 399 29.66 7.79 -15.28
N GLY A 400 30.98 7.86 -15.11
CA GLY A 400 31.62 7.59 -13.82
C GLY A 400 31.08 8.52 -12.74
N ALA A 401 31.12 9.83 -12.96
CA ALA A 401 30.58 10.80 -12.01
C ALA A 401 29.07 10.58 -11.72
N ASP A 402 28.27 10.24 -12.74
CA ASP A 402 26.85 9.91 -12.57
C ASP A 402 26.65 8.68 -11.68
N ALA A 403 27.40 7.60 -11.93
CA ALA A 403 27.32 6.38 -11.12
C ALA A 403 27.68 6.67 -9.65
N TRP A 404 28.74 7.45 -9.41
CA TRP A 404 29.08 7.87 -8.05
C TRP A 404 27.97 8.71 -7.41
N THR A 405 27.39 9.65 -8.16
CA THR A 405 26.29 10.50 -7.67
C THR A 405 25.08 9.66 -7.27
N GLU A 406 24.73 8.65 -8.06
CA GLU A 406 23.65 7.73 -7.71
C GLU A 406 23.98 6.86 -6.49
N ALA A 407 25.23 6.42 -6.33
CA ALA A 407 25.69 5.71 -5.14
C ALA A 407 25.62 6.60 -3.89
N ALA A 408 26.05 7.85 -4.00
CA ALA A 408 25.99 8.83 -2.91
C ALA A 408 24.54 9.16 -2.52
N HIS A 409 23.64 9.31 -3.51
CA HIS A 409 22.20 9.46 -3.25
C HIS A 409 21.60 8.24 -2.56
N ALA A 410 21.94 7.03 -3.00
CA ALA A 410 21.47 5.80 -2.35
C ALA A 410 21.98 5.70 -0.90
N TYR A 411 23.24 6.09 -0.66
CA TYR A 411 23.82 6.17 0.68
C TYR A 411 23.09 7.18 1.58
N ALA A 412 22.82 8.40 1.09
CA ALA A 412 22.07 9.40 1.85
C ALA A 412 20.66 8.89 2.23
N ARG A 413 20.00 8.17 1.33
CA ARG A 413 18.69 7.54 1.63
C ARG A 413 18.82 6.37 2.59
N LEU A 414 19.91 5.62 2.56
CA LEU A 414 20.18 4.54 3.52
C LEU A 414 20.31 5.10 4.94
N LEU A 415 21.00 6.25 5.09
CA LEU A 415 21.06 6.98 6.35
C LEU A 415 19.69 7.45 6.82
N GLN A 416 18.82 7.92 5.92
CA GLN A 416 17.44 8.26 6.28
C GLN A 416 16.68 7.05 6.84
N CYS A 417 16.85 5.86 6.26
CA CYS A 417 16.25 4.64 6.80
C CYS A 417 16.79 4.30 8.21
N PHE A 418 18.06 4.59 8.49
CA PHE A 418 18.65 4.40 9.81
C PHE A 418 18.06 5.36 10.87
N PHE A 419 17.81 6.62 10.51
CA PHE A 419 17.27 7.63 11.42
C PHE A 419 15.73 7.63 11.52
N ASP A 420 15.00 6.93 10.65
CA ASP A 420 13.53 6.87 10.65
C ASP A 420 12.99 5.85 11.68
N HIS A 421 12.98 6.24 12.96
CA HIS A 421 12.54 5.41 14.09
C HIS A 421 11.03 5.11 14.10
N GLY A 422 10.23 5.75 13.23
CA GLY A 422 8.76 5.55 13.13
C GLY A 422 8.33 4.69 11.94
N ALA A 423 9.26 4.19 11.14
CA ALA A 423 8.97 3.38 9.96
C ALA A 423 8.50 1.95 10.28
N ASP A 424 7.67 1.39 9.40
CA ASP A 424 7.34 -0.03 9.42
C ASP A 424 8.61 -0.89 9.24
N ARG A 425 8.74 -1.93 10.07
CA ARG A 425 9.90 -2.83 10.10
C ARG A 425 10.18 -3.46 8.74
N ASN A 426 9.16 -3.90 8.02
CA ASN A 426 9.32 -4.56 6.72
C ASN A 426 9.78 -3.58 5.64
N ARG A 427 9.29 -2.35 5.71
CA ARG A 427 9.69 -1.26 4.81
C ARG A 427 11.17 -0.93 5.01
N THR A 428 11.62 -0.83 6.25
CA THR A 428 13.02 -0.55 6.57
C THR A 428 13.96 -1.66 6.08
N VAL A 429 13.59 -2.94 6.25
CA VAL A 429 14.33 -4.08 5.66
C VAL A 429 14.42 -3.94 4.14
N TYR A 430 13.28 -3.71 3.50
CA TYR A 430 13.20 -3.66 2.04
C TYR A 430 14.03 -2.50 1.47
N HIS A 431 13.81 -1.27 1.96
CA HIS A 431 14.54 -0.11 1.48
C HIS A 431 16.01 -0.15 1.85
N GLY A 432 16.37 -0.58 3.06
CA GLY A 432 17.76 -0.72 3.47
C GLY A 432 18.54 -1.66 2.56
N ARG A 433 17.99 -2.85 2.27
CA ARG A 433 18.59 -3.82 1.34
C ARG A 433 18.69 -3.26 -0.07
N LYS A 434 17.60 -2.67 -0.57
CA LYS A 434 17.53 -2.06 -1.89
C LYS A 434 18.63 -1.01 -2.09
N LEU A 435 18.71 -0.06 -1.16
CA LEU A 435 19.65 1.05 -1.23
C LEU A 435 21.09 0.57 -1.11
N PHE A 436 21.35 -0.42 -0.26
CA PHE A 436 22.66 -1.02 -0.16
C PHE A 436 23.08 -1.71 -1.47
N LEU A 437 22.19 -2.49 -2.10
CA LEU A 437 22.44 -3.09 -3.41
C LEU A 437 22.69 -2.04 -4.51
N ASP A 438 21.92 -0.93 -4.51
CA ASP A 438 22.13 0.18 -5.43
C ASP A 438 23.56 0.75 -5.29
N ILE A 439 24.04 0.96 -4.06
CA ILE A 439 25.41 1.46 -3.78
C ILE A 439 26.47 0.50 -4.36
N LEU A 440 26.33 -0.81 -4.10
CA LEU A 440 27.27 -1.81 -4.62
C LEU A 440 27.27 -1.85 -6.15
N ARG A 441 26.08 -1.77 -6.76
CA ARG A 441 25.92 -1.78 -8.22
C ARG A 441 26.60 -0.58 -8.87
N TYR A 442 26.33 0.62 -8.37
CA TYR A 442 26.92 1.83 -8.90
C TYR A 442 28.43 1.89 -8.65
N GLY A 443 28.91 1.39 -7.51
CA GLY A 443 30.34 1.24 -7.24
C GLY A 443 31.07 0.39 -8.27
N ARG A 444 30.44 -0.66 -8.81
CA ARG A 444 31.05 -1.49 -9.88
C ARG A 444 31.13 -0.78 -11.21
N LEU A 445 30.12 0.04 -11.55
CA LEU A 445 30.18 0.89 -12.75
C LEU A 445 31.37 1.87 -12.68
N LEU A 446 31.73 2.33 -11.49
CA LEU A 446 32.95 3.12 -11.27
C LEU A 446 34.22 2.32 -11.55
N GLY A 447 34.29 1.04 -11.15
CA GLY A 447 35.46 0.18 -11.34
C GLY A 447 35.80 -0.16 -12.80
N GLY A 448 34.95 0.20 -13.78
CA GLY A 448 35.18 -0.13 -15.19
C GLY A 448 34.84 -1.59 -15.56
N THR A 449 34.40 -2.39 -14.59
CA THR A 449 33.69 -3.65 -14.88
C THR A 449 32.41 -3.30 -15.62
N HIS A 450 32.11 -3.97 -16.73
CA HIS A 450 30.79 -3.88 -17.35
C HIS A 450 29.75 -4.09 -16.24
N GLY A 451 28.96 -3.05 -15.97
CA GLY A 451 27.84 -3.19 -15.05
C GLY A 451 26.98 -4.36 -15.51
N PRO A 452 26.29 -5.07 -14.60
CA PRO A 452 25.60 -6.30 -14.92
C PRO A 452 24.80 -6.14 -16.21
N GLU A 453 25.03 -7.02 -17.19
CA GLU A 453 24.34 -7.04 -18.50
C GLU A 453 22.84 -7.40 -18.40
N GLY A 454 22.27 -7.29 -17.20
CA GLY A 454 20.87 -7.59 -16.90
C GLY A 454 20.03 -6.34 -16.63
N PRO A 455 18.69 -6.52 -16.61
CA PRO A 455 17.75 -5.43 -16.38
C PRO A 455 17.96 -4.75 -15.01
N TRP A 456 17.60 -3.47 -14.93
CA TRP A 456 17.64 -2.66 -13.71
C TRP A 456 16.65 -3.18 -12.64
N ASP A 457 17.10 -4.12 -11.80
CA ASP A 457 16.40 -4.49 -10.56
C ASP A 457 17.22 -4.13 -9.31
N PRO A 458 16.66 -3.34 -8.39
CA PRO A 458 17.25 -3.05 -7.08
C PRO A 458 17.23 -4.20 -6.06
N LEU A 459 16.58 -5.36 -6.33
CA LEU A 459 16.30 -6.37 -5.30
C LEU A 459 16.75 -7.80 -5.56
N THR A 460 17.13 -8.17 -6.78
CA THR A 460 17.60 -9.53 -7.02
C THR A 460 19.11 -9.64 -6.83
N ARG A 461 19.46 -10.22 -5.67
CA ARG A 461 20.71 -10.94 -5.38
C ARG A 461 21.25 -11.67 -6.62
N ARG A 462 20.39 -12.24 -7.48
CA ARG A 462 20.75 -12.94 -8.74
C ARG A 462 21.68 -12.19 -9.69
N ALA A 463 21.54 -10.87 -9.85
CA ALA A 463 22.45 -10.11 -10.71
C ALA A 463 23.85 -9.93 -10.09
N MET A 464 23.98 -10.20 -8.79
CA MET A 464 25.20 -10.08 -8.00
C MET A 464 25.65 -11.43 -7.38
N GLU A 465 24.91 -12.53 -7.61
CA GLU A 465 25.18 -13.86 -7.08
C GLU A 465 26.54 -14.36 -7.62
N GLY A 466 27.46 -14.69 -6.71
CA GLY A 466 28.83 -15.09 -7.05
C GLY A 466 29.81 -13.93 -7.27
N ALA A 467 29.37 -12.67 -7.16
CA ALA A 467 30.22 -11.51 -7.37
C ALA A 467 30.33 -10.60 -6.14
N LEU A 468 29.66 -10.91 -5.03
CA LEU A 468 29.72 -10.18 -3.75
C LEU A 468 30.92 -10.64 -2.92
N SER A 469 31.56 -9.73 -2.19
CA SER A 469 32.53 -10.14 -1.15
C SER A 469 31.80 -10.73 0.07
N ASP A 470 32.51 -11.50 0.89
CA ASP A 470 31.96 -12.04 2.14
C ASP A 470 31.39 -10.93 3.03
N GLU A 471 32.09 -9.79 3.15
CA GLU A 471 31.63 -8.63 3.92
C GLU A 471 30.33 -8.00 3.36
N GLU A 472 30.18 -7.95 2.02
CA GLU A 472 28.95 -7.46 1.38
C GLU A 472 27.78 -8.42 1.61
N GLN A 473 28.06 -9.72 1.57
CA GLN A 473 27.06 -10.76 1.76
C GLN A 473 26.58 -10.80 3.21
N ASP A 474 27.49 -10.73 4.18
CA ASP A 474 27.18 -10.64 5.60
C ASP A 474 26.29 -9.43 5.90
N CYS A 475 26.59 -8.25 5.34
CA CYS A 475 25.75 -7.06 5.51
C CYS A 475 24.33 -7.25 4.96
N LEU A 476 24.18 -7.91 3.81
CA LEU A 476 22.86 -8.22 3.24
C LEU A 476 22.07 -9.21 4.08
N GLU A 477 22.75 -10.20 4.67
CA GLU A 477 22.15 -11.19 5.56
C GLU A 477 21.73 -10.56 6.88
N VAL A 478 22.55 -9.69 7.47
CA VAL A 478 22.20 -8.90 8.67
C VAL A 478 21.00 -8.01 8.40
N LEU A 479 20.96 -7.28 7.28
CA LEU A 479 19.80 -6.47 6.90
C LEU A 479 18.52 -7.30 6.69
N ALA A 480 18.65 -8.56 6.28
CA ALA A 480 17.52 -9.46 6.10
C ALA A 480 17.04 -10.09 7.41
N ALA A 481 17.97 -10.43 8.32
CA ALA A 481 17.69 -11.10 9.58
C ALA A 481 17.20 -10.13 10.67
N ASP A 482 17.80 -8.94 10.77
CA ASP A 482 17.51 -7.99 11.84
C ASP A 482 17.61 -6.52 11.39
N PRO A 483 16.47 -5.83 11.13
CA PRO A 483 16.44 -4.41 10.79
C PRO A 483 16.60 -3.50 12.01
N THR A 484 17.34 -3.92 13.02
CA THR A 484 17.71 -3.02 14.12
C THR A 484 18.60 -1.90 13.59
N PRO A 485 18.70 -0.77 14.33
CA PRO A 485 19.68 0.26 14.05
C PRO A 485 21.10 -0.29 13.83
N ARG A 486 21.46 -1.42 14.45
CA ARG A 486 22.77 -2.06 14.28
C ARG A 486 23.00 -2.59 12.86
N GLY A 487 22.04 -3.29 12.27
CA GLY A 487 22.17 -3.82 10.91
C GLY A 487 22.27 -2.73 9.86
N LEU A 488 21.44 -1.68 10.01
CA LEU A 488 21.50 -0.48 9.15
C LEU A 488 22.81 0.29 9.34
N ALA A 489 23.33 0.39 10.57
CA ALA A 489 24.61 1.04 10.84
C ALA A 489 25.79 0.30 10.20
N ALA A 490 25.82 -1.04 10.26
CA ALA A 490 26.85 -1.84 9.60
C ALA A 490 26.83 -1.64 8.08
N ALA A 491 25.64 -1.70 7.47
CA ALA A 491 25.46 -1.44 6.04
C ALA A 491 25.86 0.00 5.66
N ALA A 492 25.49 1.00 6.47
CA ALA A 492 25.85 2.39 6.25
C ALA A 492 27.38 2.61 6.35
N ALA A 493 28.06 1.98 7.30
CA ALA A 493 29.51 2.09 7.45
C ALA A 493 30.27 1.50 6.25
N LEU A 494 29.87 0.31 5.78
CA LEU A 494 30.45 -0.28 4.57
C LEU A 494 30.12 0.55 3.32
N ALA A 495 28.88 1.05 3.21
CA ALA A 495 28.47 1.93 2.13
C ALA A 495 29.30 3.23 2.07
N ALA A 496 29.57 3.86 3.22
CA ALA A 496 30.38 5.06 3.32
C ALA A 496 31.78 4.84 2.72
N ARG A 497 32.48 3.76 3.12
CA ARG A 497 33.80 3.42 2.59
C ARG A 497 33.80 3.25 1.07
N LYS A 498 32.74 2.63 0.52
CA LYS A 498 32.61 2.41 -0.93
C LYS A 498 32.33 3.71 -1.70
N VAL A 499 31.47 4.57 -1.16
CA VAL A 499 31.18 5.88 -1.77
C VAL A 499 32.42 6.78 -1.73
N GLU A 500 33.16 6.80 -0.61
CA GLU A 500 34.41 7.55 -0.48
C GLU A 500 35.49 7.05 -1.45
N ALA A 501 35.72 5.73 -1.52
CA ALA A 501 36.66 5.15 -2.47
C ALA A 501 36.29 5.48 -3.93
N GLY A 502 34.99 5.45 -4.24
CA GLY A 502 34.48 5.82 -5.56
C GLY A 502 34.73 7.29 -5.91
N ALA A 503 34.68 8.21 -4.93
CA ALA A 503 34.93 9.64 -5.17
C ALA A 503 36.35 9.88 -5.68
N GLY A 504 37.35 9.21 -5.07
CA GLY A 504 38.75 9.29 -5.51
C GLY A 504 38.93 8.83 -6.96
N THR A 505 38.28 7.72 -7.34
CA THR A 505 38.32 7.21 -8.73
C THR A 505 37.70 8.17 -9.73
N VAL A 506 36.60 8.84 -9.36
CA VAL A 506 35.94 9.83 -10.23
C VAL A 506 36.82 11.05 -10.44
N LEU A 507 37.39 11.61 -9.37
CA LEU A 507 38.26 12.78 -9.45
C LEU A 507 39.48 12.49 -10.34
N GLU A 508 40.14 11.35 -10.15
CA GLU A 508 41.28 10.95 -10.97
C GLU A 508 40.92 10.82 -12.46
N ARG A 509 39.74 10.27 -12.78
CA ARG A 509 39.26 10.15 -14.17
C ARG A 509 38.92 11.50 -14.78
N LEU A 510 38.26 12.38 -14.03
CA LEU A 510 37.93 13.72 -14.50
C LEU A 510 39.20 14.53 -14.77
N ASP A 511 40.20 14.46 -13.89
CA ASP A 511 41.49 15.13 -14.06
C ASP A 511 42.24 14.61 -15.29
N LYS A 512 42.28 13.29 -15.50
CA LYS A 512 42.87 12.67 -16.69
C LYS A 512 42.18 13.13 -17.98
N THR A 513 40.85 13.15 -17.99
CA THR A 513 40.07 13.61 -19.15
C THR A 513 40.26 15.10 -19.41
N ALA A 514 40.32 15.92 -18.36
CA ALA A 514 40.57 17.36 -18.46
C ALA A 514 41.98 17.66 -18.98
N ALA A 515 42.99 16.89 -18.56
CA ALA A 515 44.37 17.02 -19.05
C ALA A 515 44.54 16.64 -20.53
N GLY A 516 43.71 15.71 -21.03
CA GLY A 516 43.70 15.30 -22.44
C GLY A 516 42.76 16.11 -23.35
N ALA A 517 41.90 16.95 -22.77
CA ALA A 517 41.00 17.79 -23.54
C ALA A 517 41.82 18.88 -24.25
N PRO A 518 41.59 19.15 -25.55
CA PRO A 518 42.14 20.35 -26.17
C PRO A 518 41.71 21.54 -25.31
N LYS A 519 42.66 22.40 -24.90
CA LYS A 519 42.35 23.70 -24.26
C LYS A 519 41.19 24.28 -25.06
N LEU A 520 40.04 24.50 -24.42
CA LEU A 520 38.88 25.13 -25.03
C LEU A 520 39.40 26.39 -25.75
N ARG A 521 39.62 26.29 -27.07
CA ARG A 521 39.75 27.46 -27.91
C ARG A 521 38.42 28.14 -27.69
N ALA A 522 38.44 29.36 -27.15
CA ALA A 522 37.28 30.22 -27.05
C ALA A 522 36.45 29.98 -28.31
N ALA A 523 35.28 29.36 -28.13
CA ALA A 523 34.44 28.98 -29.25
C ALA A 523 34.26 30.24 -30.08
N ALA A 524 34.59 30.17 -31.37
CA ALA A 524 34.27 31.24 -32.30
C ALA A 524 32.77 31.57 -32.11
N PRO A 525 32.39 32.86 -32.12
CA PRO A 525 31.10 33.32 -31.62
C PRO A 525 29.96 32.79 -32.50
N LEU A 526 29.48 31.59 -32.18
CA LEU A 526 28.29 30.97 -32.76
C LEU A 526 27.26 30.59 -31.68
N GLN A 527 27.59 30.79 -30.40
CA GLN A 527 26.69 30.53 -29.26
C GLN A 527 26.06 31.81 -28.66
N ALA A 528 26.71 32.97 -28.81
CA ALA A 528 26.29 34.18 -28.09
C ALA A 528 24.91 34.73 -28.52
N GLU A 529 24.49 34.55 -29.77
CA GLU A 529 23.16 34.98 -30.24
C GLU A 529 22.03 33.99 -29.87
N ALA A 530 22.34 32.70 -29.72
CA ALA A 530 21.36 31.69 -29.31
C ALA A 530 21.15 31.73 -27.78
N ASP A 531 22.24 31.85 -27.02
CA ASP A 531 22.22 31.96 -25.57
C ASP A 531 21.67 33.32 -25.10
N ALA A 532 21.83 34.41 -25.87
CA ALA A 532 21.16 35.68 -25.59
C ALA A 532 19.64 35.59 -25.78
N ARG A 533 19.16 34.87 -26.81
CA ARG A 533 17.73 34.66 -27.05
C ARG A 533 17.09 33.70 -26.03
N GLU A 534 17.81 32.69 -25.56
CA GLU A 534 17.33 31.83 -24.46
C GLU A 534 17.44 32.52 -23.09
N GLY A 535 18.47 33.35 -22.89
CA GLY A 535 18.66 34.15 -21.67
C GLY A 535 17.59 35.22 -21.48
N GLU A 536 17.20 35.93 -22.55
CA GLU A 536 16.05 36.85 -22.53
C GLU A 536 14.73 36.11 -22.23
N ARG A 537 14.56 34.91 -22.80
CA ARG A 537 13.38 34.04 -22.59
C ARG A 537 13.28 33.48 -21.16
N PHE A 538 14.41 33.33 -20.46
CA PHE A 538 14.45 32.91 -19.05
C PHE A 538 14.32 34.08 -18.07
N ALA A 539 14.65 35.30 -18.49
CA ALA A 539 14.54 36.51 -17.65
C ALA A 539 13.11 37.12 -17.66
N GLU A 540 12.30 36.81 -18.67
CA GLU A 540 10.86 37.16 -18.72
C GLU A 540 9.95 36.19 -17.91
N LEU A 541 10.48 35.02 -17.50
CA LEU A 541 9.82 34.02 -16.64
C LEU A 541 10.02 34.33 -15.16
#